data_AF-A0A1R1I5J4-F1
#
_entry.id   AF-A0A1R1I5J4-F1
#
_cell.length_a   1.000
_cell.length_b   1.000
_cell.length_c   1.000
_cell.angle_alpha   90.00
_cell.angle_beta   90.00
_cell.angle_gamma   90.00
#
_symmetry.space_group_name_H-M   'P 1'
#
loop_
_entity.id
_entity.type
_entity.pdbx_description
1 polymer ?
#
loop_
_entity_poly.entity_id
_entity_poly.type
_entity_poly.pdbx_seq_one_letter_code
_entity_poly.pdbx_strand_id
1 'polypeptide(L)'
;MKIPQLSLFAGLFALLFAGTVHAIEIATPPDVDYSALPPLGQQWRDSNPYRDVAAAPEIGRVAYNQSCARCHGADAATNAAPAPDLRNLNRACWRIVNTDLKARCIADKDAYFAKTVRHGKTIVGVMHMPPWQDVLPQELAWSIQVFIEAQAATKARAQAAAR
;
A
#
# COMPACT_ATOMS: atom_id res chain seq x y z
N MET A 1 44.10 32.41 46.33
CA MET A 1 44.22 31.92 44.94
C MET A 1 42.82 31.77 44.37
N LYS A 2 42.46 32.55 43.34
CA LYS A 2 41.13 32.55 42.69
C LYS A 2 41.24 31.77 41.37
N ILE A 3 40.44 30.74 41.18
CA ILE A 3 40.35 29.94 39.95
C ILE A 3 39.31 30.63 39.03
N PRO A 4 39.61 30.99 37.76
CA PRO A 4 38.63 31.64 36.90
C PRO A 4 37.67 30.59 36.32
N GLN A 5 36.38 30.74 36.62
CA GLN A 5 35.27 29.89 36.16
C GLN A 5 34.74 30.27 34.76
N LEU A 6 35.62 30.61 33.81
CA LEU A 6 35.20 31.19 32.53
C LEU A 6 35.70 30.37 31.34
N SER A 7 35.25 29.12 31.21
CA SER A 7 35.41 28.36 29.94
C SER A 7 34.34 27.29 29.70
N LEU A 8 33.36 27.08 30.59
CA LEU A 8 32.39 25.98 30.45
C LEU A 8 31.08 26.33 29.72
N PHE A 9 30.95 27.52 29.13
CA PHE A 9 29.73 27.93 28.43
C PHE A 9 29.82 27.90 26.89
N ALA A 10 30.98 27.53 26.32
CA ALA A 10 31.14 27.51 24.85
C ALA A 10 30.78 26.16 24.19
N GLY A 11 30.61 25.08 24.97
CA GLY A 11 30.39 23.73 24.42
C GLY A 11 28.93 23.31 24.19
N LEU A 12 27.95 24.05 24.73
CA LEU A 12 26.55 23.59 24.81
C LEU A 12 25.60 24.22 23.77
N PHE A 13 26.12 24.96 22.77
CA PHE A 13 25.27 25.57 21.74
C PHE A 13 25.36 24.89 20.36
N ALA A 14 26.17 23.82 20.21
CA ALA A 14 26.40 23.16 18.92
C ALA A 14 25.41 22.01 18.59
N LEU A 15 24.42 21.71 19.44
CA LEU A 15 23.53 20.56 19.28
C LEU A 15 22.11 20.88 18.74
N LEU A 16 21.82 22.13 18.35
CA LEU A 16 20.45 22.55 18.00
C LEU A 16 20.10 22.54 16.49
N PHE A 17 20.98 22.03 15.63
CA PHE A 17 20.69 21.86 14.19
C PHE A 17 20.55 20.40 13.78
N ALA A 18 19.78 19.62 14.53
CA ALA A 18 19.22 18.38 13.99
C ALA A 18 18.16 18.76 12.95
N GLY A 19 18.58 18.91 11.69
CA GLY A 19 17.68 19.16 10.57
C GLY A 19 16.59 18.09 10.51
N THR A 20 15.36 18.51 10.24
CA THR A 20 14.25 17.59 10.00
C THR A 20 14.48 16.90 8.66
N VAL A 21 15.16 15.75 8.70
CA VAL A 21 15.17 14.82 7.57
C VAL A 21 13.74 14.33 7.39
N HIS A 22 13.03 14.93 6.43
CA HIS A 22 11.77 14.39 5.97
C HIS A 22 12.12 13.10 5.23
N ALA A 23 11.82 11.94 5.82
CA ALA A 23 11.93 10.68 5.12
C ALA A 23 10.93 10.70 3.94
N ILE A 24 11.43 11.02 2.76
CA ILE A 24 10.66 10.87 1.52
C ILE A 24 10.62 9.38 1.25
N GLU A 25 9.43 8.79 1.31
CA GLU A 25 9.25 7.40 0.97
C GLU A 25 9.39 7.22 -0.54
N ILE A 26 10.31 6.36 -0.96
CA ILE A 26 10.55 6.04 -2.37
C ILE A 26 10.10 4.60 -2.61
N ALA A 27 9.40 4.36 -3.72
CA ALA A 27 9.01 3.02 -4.11
C ALA A 27 10.26 2.17 -4.37
N THR A 28 10.32 0.98 -3.78
CA THR A 28 11.43 0.04 -3.94
C THR A 28 10.86 -1.23 -4.56
N PRO A 29 11.43 -1.76 -5.65
CA PRO A 29 10.87 -2.94 -6.29
C PRO A 29 10.93 -4.14 -5.33
N PRO A 30 9.82 -4.89 -5.16
CA PRO A 30 9.85 -6.12 -4.38
C PRO A 30 10.63 -7.21 -5.11
N ASP A 31 11.27 -8.10 -4.34
CA ASP A 31 11.92 -9.31 -4.83
C ASP A 31 10.96 -10.49 -4.66
N VAL A 32 10.19 -10.76 -5.72
CA VAL A 32 9.13 -11.76 -5.74
C VAL A 32 9.15 -12.47 -7.09
N ASP A 33 9.22 -13.80 -7.08
CA ASP A 33 8.94 -14.61 -8.27
C ASP A 33 7.44 -14.65 -8.53
N TYR A 34 7.03 -14.14 -9.68
CA TYR A 34 5.64 -14.13 -10.15
C TYR A 34 5.46 -14.89 -11.46
N SER A 35 6.39 -15.78 -11.82
CA SER A 35 6.33 -16.59 -13.04
C SER A 35 5.10 -17.50 -13.14
N ALA A 36 4.45 -17.79 -12.00
CA ALA A 36 3.19 -18.54 -11.95
C ALA A 36 1.95 -17.72 -12.36
N LEU A 37 2.08 -16.41 -12.61
CA LEU A 37 1.01 -15.55 -13.10
C LEU A 37 1.02 -15.49 -14.64
N PRO A 38 -0.15 -15.57 -15.32
CA PRO A 38 -0.22 -15.34 -16.76
C PRO A 38 0.29 -13.92 -17.14
N PRO A 39 1.25 -13.75 -18.05
CA PRO A 39 1.87 -12.45 -18.32
C PRO A 39 0.87 -11.46 -18.95
N LEU A 40 0.95 -10.17 -18.58
CA LEU A 40 0.00 -9.14 -19.04
C LEU A 40 0.58 -8.17 -20.07
N GLY A 41 1.92 -8.10 -20.18
CA GLY A 41 2.63 -7.23 -21.11
C GLY A 41 2.74 -5.79 -20.62
N GLN A 42 3.10 -4.85 -21.52
CA GLN A 42 3.31 -3.45 -21.15
C GLN A 42 2.01 -2.64 -21.01
N GLN A 43 0.99 -2.98 -21.80
CA GLN A 43 -0.30 -2.28 -21.75
C GLN A 43 -1.03 -2.70 -20.48
N TRP A 44 -1.35 -1.73 -19.63
CA TRP A 44 -2.08 -1.96 -18.40
C TRP A 44 -3.50 -2.44 -18.70
N ARG A 45 -3.95 -3.44 -17.97
CA ARG A 45 -5.35 -3.89 -18.02
C ARG A 45 -6.27 -2.90 -17.33
N ASP A 46 -7.50 -2.78 -17.83
CA ASP A 46 -8.52 -1.91 -17.22
C ASP A 46 -9.19 -2.56 -16.00
N SER A 47 -9.16 -3.90 -15.94
CA SER A 47 -9.68 -4.71 -14.84
C SER A 47 -8.69 -5.79 -14.45
N ASN A 48 -8.80 -6.27 -13.20
CA ASN A 48 -7.89 -7.26 -12.65
C ASN A 48 -8.20 -8.66 -13.22
N PRO A 49 -7.28 -9.26 -14.01
CA PRO A 49 -7.51 -10.54 -14.68
C PRO A 49 -7.18 -11.76 -13.79
N TYR A 50 -6.73 -11.55 -12.56
CA TYR A 50 -6.19 -12.61 -11.71
C TYR A 50 -7.09 -13.10 -10.58
N ARG A 51 -8.35 -12.65 -10.53
CA ARG A 51 -9.29 -13.08 -9.48
C ARG A 51 -9.53 -14.59 -9.44
N ASP A 52 -9.43 -15.24 -10.59
CA ASP A 52 -9.60 -16.70 -10.73
C ASP A 52 -8.25 -17.44 -10.85
N VAL A 53 -7.12 -16.77 -10.63
CA VAL A 53 -5.79 -17.37 -10.70
C VAL A 53 -5.34 -17.82 -9.30
N ALA A 54 -5.21 -19.13 -9.10
CA ALA A 54 -4.95 -19.71 -7.78
C ALA A 54 -3.65 -19.23 -7.11
N ALA A 55 -2.61 -18.91 -7.88
CA ALA A 55 -1.34 -18.42 -7.35
C ALA A 55 -1.37 -16.94 -6.93
N ALA A 56 -2.33 -16.15 -7.42
CA ALA A 56 -2.35 -14.71 -7.24
C ALA A 56 -2.48 -14.23 -5.79
N PRO A 57 -3.29 -14.84 -4.90
CA PRO A 57 -3.39 -14.39 -3.52
C PRO A 57 -2.06 -14.47 -2.76
N GLU A 58 -1.29 -15.55 -2.92
CA GLU A 58 -0.03 -15.73 -2.18
C GLU A 58 1.09 -14.86 -2.74
N ILE A 59 1.25 -14.79 -4.07
CA ILE A 59 2.21 -13.87 -4.71
C ILE A 59 1.89 -12.43 -4.31
N GLY A 60 0.61 -12.07 -4.32
CA GLY A 60 0.11 -10.78 -3.87
C GLY A 60 0.43 -10.48 -2.42
N ARG A 61 0.30 -11.48 -1.53
CA ARG A 61 0.65 -11.35 -0.10
C ARG A 61 2.12 -11.04 0.09
N VAL A 62 3.01 -11.77 -0.59
CA VAL A 62 4.46 -11.55 -0.48
C VAL A 62 4.83 -10.17 -1.00
N ALA A 63 4.38 -9.80 -2.21
CA ALA A 63 4.65 -8.49 -2.80
C ALA A 63 4.08 -7.34 -1.95
N TYR A 64 2.88 -7.52 -1.39
CA TYR A 64 2.25 -6.55 -0.50
C TYR A 64 3.08 -6.31 0.77
N ASN A 65 3.60 -7.37 1.40
CA ASN A 65 4.36 -7.22 2.63
C ASN A 65 5.72 -6.56 2.42
N GLN A 66 6.33 -6.75 1.25
CA GLN A 66 7.57 -6.06 0.88
C GLN A 66 7.33 -4.60 0.47
N SER A 67 6.18 -4.29 -0.13
CA SER A 67 5.94 -3.00 -0.81
C SER A 67 5.01 -2.04 -0.06
N CYS A 68 3.96 -2.55 0.58
CA CYS A 68 2.82 -1.76 1.04
C CYS A 68 2.64 -1.79 2.57
N ALA A 69 3.06 -2.89 3.22
CA ALA A 69 2.76 -3.17 4.63
C ALA A 69 3.32 -2.13 5.60
N ARG A 70 4.44 -1.46 5.29
CA ARG A 70 4.99 -0.40 6.16
C ARG A 70 3.98 0.72 6.41
N CYS A 71 3.16 1.06 5.42
CA CYS A 71 2.18 2.14 5.53
C CYS A 71 0.76 1.63 5.78
N HIS A 72 0.41 0.49 5.19
CA HIS A 72 -0.94 -0.07 5.23
C HIS A 72 -1.11 -1.24 6.20
N GLY A 73 -0.08 -1.58 6.98
CA GLY A 73 -0.08 -2.66 7.97
C GLY A 73 0.26 -4.04 7.37
N ALA A 74 0.94 -4.88 8.15
CA ALA A 74 1.31 -6.24 7.73
C ALA A 74 0.08 -7.08 7.38
N ASP A 75 0.17 -7.85 6.30
CA ASP A 75 -0.92 -8.67 5.77
C ASP A 75 -2.27 -7.92 5.59
N ALA A 76 -2.21 -6.61 5.29
CA ALA A 76 -3.36 -5.70 5.22
C ALA A 76 -4.15 -5.54 6.53
N ALA A 77 -3.56 -5.97 7.65
CA ALA A 77 -4.06 -5.67 8.98
C ALA A 77 -3.58 -4.30 9.43
N THR A 78 -4.48 -3.32 9.38
CA THR A 78 -4.15 -1.89 9.48
C THR A 78 -4.17 -1.36 10.91
N ASN A 79 -3.95 -2.21 11.91
CA ASN A 79 -3.97 -1.78 13.31
C ASN A 79 -2.80 -0.82 13.55
N ALA A 80 -3.09 0.43 13.89
CA ALA A 80 -2.12 1.52 14.07
C ALA A 80 -1.27 1.88 12.82
N ALA A 81 -1.68 1.47 11.62
CA ALA A 81 -0.99 1.82 10.39
C ALA A 81 -1.26 3.31 10.01
N PRO A 82 -0.27 4.05 9.49
CA PRO A 82 -0.44 5.48 9.18
C PRO A 82 -1.32 5.76 7.96
N ALA A 83 -1.57 4.76 7.10
CA ALA A 83 -2.36 4.90 5.88
C ALA A 83 -3.73 4.18 5.96
N PRO A 84 -4.67 4.46 5.03
CA PRO A 84 -6.02 3.88 5.07
C PRO A 84 -6.04 2.35 5.01
N ASP A 85 -7.08 1.76 5.62
CA ASP A 85 -7.34 0.33 5.56
C ASP A 85 -7.81 -0.12 4.17
N LEU A 86 -6.91 -0.77 3.43
CA LEU A 86 -7.12 -1.19 2.04
C LEU A 86 -8.18 -2.27 1.89
N ARG A 87 -8.51 -3.01 2.95
CA ARG A 87 -9.63 -3.99 2.94
C ARG A 87 -10.98 -3.31 2.71
N ASN A 88 -11.03 -1.98 2.75
CA ASN A 88 -12.22 -1.19 2.45
C ASN A 88 -12.37 -0.80 0.98
N LEU A 89 -11.41 -1.11 0.10
CA LEU A 89 -11.39 -0.69 -1.31
C LEU A 89 -12.74 -0.95 -2.01
N ASN A 90 -13.25 -2.17 -1.89
CA ASN A 90 -14.49 -2.60 -2.55
C ASN A 90 -15.72 -2.55 -1.63
N ARG A 91 -15.62 -1.95 -0.44
CA ARG A 91 -16.68 -1.98 0.59
C ARG A 91 -18.06 -1.54 0.09
N ALA A 92 -18.08 -0.51 -0.76
CA ALA A 92 -19.33 0.00 -1.34
C ALA A 92 -19.92 -0.98 -2.36
N CYS A 93 -19.10 -1.61 -3.19
CA CYS A 93 -19.54 -2.57 -4.21
C CYS A 93 -20.16 -3.83 -3.61
N TRP A 94 -19.71 -4.26 -2.42
CA TRP A 94 -20.24 -5.46 -1.76
C TRP A 94 -21.72 -5.36 -1.35
N ARG A 95 -22.26 -4.14 -1.24
CA ARG A 95 -23.69 -3.92 -0.91
C ARG A 95 -24.61 -3.97 -2.14
N ILE A 96 -24.05 -3.98 -3.35
CA ILE A 96 -24.82 -3.98 -4.59
C ILE A 96 -25.32 -5.41 -4.86
N VAL A 97 -26.64 -5.57 -4.94
CA VAL A 97 -27.30 -6.87 -5.19
C VAL A 97 -27.31 -7.22 -6.67
N ASN A 98 -27.56 -6.25 -7.55
CA ASN A 98 -27.55 -6.47 -9.00
C ASN A 98 -26.13 -6.81 -9.48
N THR A 99 -25.96 -7.97 -10.09
CA THR A 99 -24.66 -8.55 -10.46
C THR A 99 -23.92 -7.71 -11.48
N ASP A 100 -24.62 -7.15 -12.47
CA ASP A 100 -23.99 -6.36 -13.54
C ASP A 100 -23.52 -5.00 -13.00
N LEU A 101 -24.32 -4.37 -12.15
CA LEU A 101 -23.92 -3.13 -11.46
C LEU A 101 -22.77 -3.38 -10.50
N LYS A 102 -22.76 -4.53 -9.81
CA LYS A 102 -21.65 -4.91 -8.94
C LYS A 102 -20.37 -5.11 -9.75
N ALA A 103 -20.44 -5.82 -10.88
CA ALA A 103 -19.28 -6.03 -11.75
C ALA A 103 -18.71 -4.70 -12.27
N ARG A 104 -19.57 -3.77 -12.70
CA ARG A 104 -19.15 -2.40 -13.08
C ARG A 104 -18.50 -1.64 -11.92
N CYS A 105 -19.09 -1.69 -10.73
CA CYS A 105 -18.50 -1.07 -9.54
C CYS A 105 -17.11 -1.62 -9.23
N ILE A 106 -16.92 -2.95 -9.34
CA ILE A 106 -15.62 -3.58 -9.13
C ILE A 106 -14.61 -3.14 -10.19
N ALA A 107 -14.99 -3.07 -11.47
CA ALA A 107 -14.12 -2.54 -12.52
C ALA A 107 -13.71 -1.07 -12.26
N ASP A 108 -14.63 -0.22 -11.78
CA ASP A 108 -14.29 1.15 -11.37
C ASP A 108 -13.27 1.18 -10.21
N LYS A 109 -13.33 0.19 -9.31
CA LYS A 109 -12.34 0.05 -8.23
C LYS A 109 -11.01 -0.47 -8.71
N ASP A 110 -10.97 -1.32 -9.73
CA ASP A 110 -9.74 -1.77 -10.39
C ASP A 110 -9.03 -0.59 -11.04
N ALA A 111 -9.75 0.22 -11.82
CA ALA A 111 -9.21 1.42 -12.44
C ALA A 111 -8.69 2.41 -11.39
N TYR A 112 -9.42 2.60 -10.29
CA TYR A 112 -8.98 3.43 -9.16
C TYR A 112 -7.71 2.89 -8.49
N PHE A 113 -7.65 1.58 -8.23
CA PHE A 113 -6.49 0.93 -7.64
C PHE A 113 -5.26 1.08 -8.53
N ALA A 114 -5.34 0.69 -9.81
CA ALA A 114 -4.23 0.82 -10.75
C ALA A 114 -3.74 2.26 -10.87
N LYS A 115 -4.66 3.22 -11.03
CA LYS A 115 -4.29 4.64 -11.10
C LYS A 115 -3.57 5.11 -9.83
N THR A 116 -4.07 4.72 -8.67
CA THR A 116 -3.49 5.13 -7.37
C THR A 116 -2.13 4.49 -7.14
N VAL A 117 -1.96 3.20 -7.46
CA VAL A 117 -0.66 2.52 -7.35
C VAL A 117 0.36 3.15 -8.29
N ARG A 118 -0.01 3.35 -9.56
CA ARG A 118 0.90 3.89 -10.58
C ARG A 118 1.36 5.30 -10.25
N HIS A 119 0.44 6.18 -9.88
CA HIS A 119 0.74 7.61 -9.77
C HIS A 119 0.90 8.09 -8.32
N GLY A 120 0.75 7.21 -7.34
CA GLY A 120 0.82 7.56 -5.93
C GLY A 120 -0.30 8.52 -5.51
N LYS A 121 -0.09 9.22 -4.40
CA LYS A 121 -1.05 10.19 -3.87
C LYS A 121 -0.34 11.38 -3.24
N THR A 122 -0.53 12.56 -3.81
CA THR A 122 -0.08 13.84 -3.26
C THR A 122 -1.29 14.68 -2.86
N ILE A 123 -1.30 15.19 -1.63
CA ILE A 123 -2.39 16.00 -1.08
C ILE A 123 -1.79 17.31 -0.60
N VAL A 124 -2.23 18.43 -1.17
CA VAL A 124 -1.74 19.78 -0.81
C VAL A 124 -0.21 19.86 -0.84
N GLY A 125 0.42 19.29 -1.88
CA GLY A 125 1.88 19.28 -2.05
C GLY A 125 2.65 18.24 -1.22
N VAL A 126 1.98 17.50 -0.32
CA VAL A 126 2.60 16.45 0.49
C VAL A 126 2.36 15.08 -0.14
N MET A 127 3.42 14.33 -0.42
CA MET A 127 3.31 12.95 -0.92
C MET A 127 2.95 12.01 0.23
N HIS A 128 1.76 11.41 0.15
CA HIS A 128 1.26 10.44 1.13
C HIS A 128 1.47 8.99 0.69
N MET A 129 1.63 8.76 -0.61
CA MET A 129 1.90 7.44 -1.18
C MET A 129 2.82 7.65 -2.38
N PRO A 130 3.98 6.98 -2.44
CA PRO A 130 4.87 7.09 -3.59
C PRO A 130 4.23 6.48 -4.85
N PRO A 131 4.57 6.98 -6.04
CA PRO A 131 4.20 6.34 -7.29
C PRO A 131 4.99 5.03 -7.46
N TRP A 132 4.32 3.99 -7.95
CA TRP A 132 4.91 2.68 -8.22
C TRP A 132 5.01 2.35 -9.71
N GLN A 133 4.63 3.29 -10.58
CA GLN A 133 4.83 3.13 -12.02
C GLN A 133 6.32 2.89 -12.31
N ASP A 134 6.59 1.93 -13.20
CA ASP A 134 7.93 1.48 -13.61
C ASP A 134 8.77 0.84 -12.48
N VAL A 135 8.23 0.70 -11.27
CA VAL A 135 8.85 0.01 -10.12
C VAL A 135 8.14 -1.30 -9.81
N LEU A 136 6.80 -1.31 -9.85
CA LEU A 136 5.97 -2.48 -9.61
C LEU A 136 5.34 -2.95 -10.93
N PRO A 137 5.68 -4.15 -11.42
CA PRO A 137 5.00 -4.76 -12.56
C PRO A 137 3.49 -4.85 -12.33
N GLN A 138 2.70 -4.70 -13.40
CA GLN A 138 1.24 -4.76 -13.28
C GLN A 138 0.77 -6.12 -12.75
N GLU A 139 1.52 -7.19 -13.04
CA GLU A 139 1.26 -8.53 -12.55
C GLU A 139 1.27 -8.58 -11.01
N LEU A 140 2.29 -7.98 -10.40
CA LEU A 140 2.40 -7.86 -8.95
C LEU A 140 1.32 -6.94 -8.39
N ALA A 141 1.06 -5.79 -9.01
CA ALA A 141 0.00 -4.88 -8.57
C ALA A 141 -1.38 -5.57 -8.54
N TRP A 142 -1.73 -6.32 -9.59
CA TRP A 142 -2.99 -7.04 -9.65
C TRP A 142 -3.07 -8.18 -8.65
N SER A 143 -1.98 -8.94 -8.46
CA SER A 143 -1.93 -9.97 -7.42
C SER A 143 -2.12 -9.38 -6.01
N ILE A 144 -1.52 -8.20 -5.73
CA ILE A 144 -1.70 -7.46 -4.47
C ILE A 144 -3.18 -7.11 -4.26
N GLN A 145 -3.88 -6.65 -5.29
CA GLN A 145 -5.30 -6.34 -5.16
C GLN A 145 -6.13 -7.59 -4.83
N VAL A 146 -5.85 -8.73 -5.48
CA VAL A 146 -6.50 -10.02 -5.16
C VAL A 146 -6.27 -10.40 -3.69
N PHE A 147 -5.04 -10.25 -3.21
CA PHE A 147 -4.70 -10.46 -1.80
C PHE A 147 -5.52 -9.55 -0.85
N ILE A 148 -5.60 -8.25 -1.15
CA ILE A 148 -6.38 -7.28 -0.36
C ILE A 148 -7.87 -7.66 -0.33
N GLU A 149 -8.41 -8.10 -1.47
CA GLU A 149 -9.81 -8.56 -1.58
C GLU A 149 -10.07 -9.80 -0.72
N ALA A 150 -9.13 -10.76 -0.71
CA ALA A 150 -9.21 -11.94 0.16
C ALA A 150 -9.16 -11.58 1.66
N GLN A 151 -8.32 -10.60 2.04
CA GLN A 151 -8.26 -10.09 3.41
C GLN A 151 -9.53 -9.32 3.80
N ALA A 152 -10.16 -8.60 2.87
CA ALA A 152 -11.45 -7.96 3.10
C ALA A 152 -12.56 -8.99 3.39
N ALA A 153 -12.59 -10.09 2.64
CA ALA A 153 -13.53 -11.19 2.87
C ALA A 153 -13.29 -11.85 4.24
N THR A 154 -12.02 -12.09 4.60
CA THR A 154 -11.64 -12.66 5.91
C THR A 154 -12.08 -11.75 7.06
N LYS A 155 -11.81 -10.44 6.98
CA LYS A 155 -12.26 -9.44 7.95
C LYS A 155 -13.78 -9.44 8.10
N ALA A 156 -14.53 -9.46 7.00
CA ALA A 156 -15.99 -9.46 7.02
C ALA A 156 -16.55 -10.71 7.71
N ARG A 157 -15.97 -11.89 7.45
CA ARG A 157 -16.35 -13.15 8.13
C ARG A 157 -16.09 -13.09 9.64
N ALA A 158 -14.91 -12.62 10.04
CA ALA A 158 -14.56 -12.46 11.47
C ALA A 158 -15.51 -11.49 12.18
N GLN A 159 -15.86 -10.36 11.54
CA GLN A 159 -16.80 -9.38 12.08
C GLN A 159 -18.23 -9.92 12.19
N ALA A 160 -18.64 -10.82 11.30
CA ALA A 160 -19.95 -11.47 11.37
C ALA A 160 -20.00 -12.52 12.50
N ALA A 161 -18.91 -13.25 12.74
CA ALA A 161 -18.82 -14.26 13.80
C ALA A 161 -18.75 -13.66 15.21
N ALA A 162 -18.34 -12.40 15.34
CA ALA A 162 -18.25 -11.68 16.61
C ALA A 162 -19.55 -10.95 17.00
N ARG A 163 -20.62 -11.07 16.20
CA ARG A 163 -21.95 -10.50 16.46
C ARG A 163 -22.90 -11.58 16.93
#